data_AF-A0A0Q8I7Z8-F1
#
_entry.id   AF-A0A0Q8I7Z8-F1
#
_cell.length_a   1.000
_cell.length_b   1.000
_cell.length_c   1.000
_cell.angle_alpha   90.00
_cell.angle_beta   90.00
_cell.angle_gamma   90.00
#
_symmetry.space_group_name_H-M   'P 1'
#
loop_
_entity.id
_entity.type
_entity.pdbx_description
1 polymer ?
#
loop_
_entity_poly.entity_id
_entity_poly.type
_entity_poly.pdbx_seq_one_letter_code
_entity_poly.pdbx_strand_id
1 'polypeptide(L)'
;MAFQVCPQHSFEEVDGVWISDEVGTEFNCARTDHVVPGPFSWISSPPPPPGTDLSGIAEELGLGVEIPAVLHYFAGTWIEYGVFERAYALANPKDWAFLIDRYGHTALAPKRYTVSAFLAATLGNLDRAGVVKYHSGPATGRWSYNGTISYWSLLPAPDWENRLSWADSGQPVDYVPGKAKN
;
A
#
# COMPACT_ATOMS: atom_id res chain seq x y z
N MET A 1 15.21 16.11 -11.01
CA MET A 1 14.52 16.14 -12.31
C MET A 1 14.29 14.71 -12.73
N ALA A 2 13.04 14.32 -13.01
CA ALA A 2 12.75 13.02 -13.59
C ALA A 2 13.12 13.10 -15.09
N PHE A 3 13.97 12.19 -15.56
CA PHE A 3 14.24 12.06 -16.99
C PHE A 3 12.97 11.57 -17.69
N GLN A 4 12.69 12.11 -18.87
CA GLN A 4 11.59 11.65 -19.73
C GLN A 4 12.17 11.26 -21.08
N VAL A 5 11.61 10.20 -21.68
CA VAL A 5 12.07 9.64 -22.96
C VAL A 5 11.01 9.80 -24.03
N CYS A 6 11.45 9.97 -25.27
CA CYS A 6 10.53 9.93 -26.40
C CYS A 6 9.79 8.57 -26.44
N PRO A 7 8.45 8.52 -26.53
CA PRO A 7 7.70 7.27 -26.53
C PRO A 7 7.92 6.43 -27.80
N GLN A 8 8.42 7.04 -28.88
CA GLN A 8 8.79 6.32 -30.11
C GLN A 8 10.27 5.92 -30.13
N HIS A 9 11.08 6.47 -29.23
CA HIS A 9 12.53 6.25 -29.14
C HIS A 9 12.94 6.11 -27.68
N SER A 10 12.89 4.88 -27.16
CA SER A 10 13.03 4.53 -25.74
C SER A 10 14.35 4.92 -25.07
N PHE A 11 15.31 5.49 -25.82
CA PHE A 11 16.64 5.87 -25.37
C PHE A 11 16.97 7.34 -25.59
N GLU A 12 16.08 8.11 -26.23
CA GLU A 12 16.29 9.53 -26.49
C GLU A 12 15.66 10.34 -25.37
N GLU A 13 16.52 10.97 -24.56
CA GLU A 13 16.10 11.96 -23.57
C GLU A 13 15.55 13.18 -24.30
N VAL A 14 14.40 13.66 -23.83
CA VAL A 14 13.75 14.83 -24.42
C VAL A 14 13.31 15.77 -23.32
N ASP A 15 13.60 17.05 -23.51
CA ASP A 15 13.18 18.11 -22.63
C ASP A 15 11.76 18.56 -23.00
N GLY A 16 10.88 18.51 -22.02
CA GLY A 16 9.51 19.00 -22.15
C GLY A 16 9.33 20.38 -21.51
N VAL A 17 8.46 21.18 -22.11
CA VAL A 17 8.00 22.46 -21.58
C VAL A 17 6.56 22.28 -21.08
N TRP A 18 6.35 22.60 -19.80
CA TRP A 18 5.00 22.60 -19.23
C TRP A 18 4.15 23.72 -19.86
N ILE A 19 2.96 23.39 -20.36
CA ILE A 19 2.04 24.34 -20.99
C ILE A 19 0.86 24.67 -20.06
N SER A 20 0.08 23.66 -19.67
CA SER A 20 -1.08 23.79 -18.77
C SER A 20 -1.52 22.42 -18.24
N ASP A 21 -2.45 22.36 -17.30
CA ASP A 21 -3.01 21.07 -16.83
C ASP A 21 -3.82 20.34 -17.92
N GLU A 22 -4.40 21.06 -18.89
CA GLU A 22 -5.20 20.48 -19.98
C GLU A 22 -4.35 19.91 -21.12
N VAL A 23 -3.21 20.55 -21.41
CA VAL A 23 -2.29 20.19 -22.50
C VAL A 23 -1.13 19.33 -21.97
N GLY A 24 -0.78 19.53 -20.71
CA GLY A 24 0.35 18.92 -20.03
C GLY A 24 1.69 19.51 -20.48
N THR A 25 2.66 18.63 -20.71
CA THR A 25 4.02 18.98 -21.13
C THR A 25 4.18 18.72 -22.62
N GLU A 26 4.60 19.73 -23.39
CA GLU A 26 4.91 19.58 -24.81
C GLU A 26 6.42 19.42 -25.03
N PHE A 27 6.83 18.55 -25.93
CA PHE A 27 8.23 18.34 -26.28
C PHE A 27 8.40 18.12 -27.78
N ASN A 28 9.62 18.38 -28.25
CA ASN A 28 10.05 18.06 -29.60
C ASN A 28 11.20 17.05 -29.53
N CYS A 29 11.08 15.95 -30.26
CA CYS A 29 12.19 15.03 -30.46
C CYS A 29 12.89 15.37 -31.78
N ALA A 30 14.22 15.49 -31.76
CA ALA A 30 15.01 15.91 -32.92
C ALA A 30 15.08 14.87 -34.05
N ARG A 31 14.58 13.65 -33.82
CA ARG A 31 14.55 12.60 -34.84
C ARG A 31 13.43 12.82 -35.86
N THR A 32 13.69 12.45 -37.10
CA THR A 32 12.78 12.67 -38.24
C THR A 32 12.03 11.41 -38.66
N ASP A 33 12.26 10.28 -38.00
CA ASP A 33 11.70 8.96 -38.28
C ASP A 33 10.44 8.64 -37.46
N HIS A 34 9.82 9.64 -36.83
CA HIS A 34 8.54 9.49 -36.16
C HIS A 34 7.42 9.07 -37.13
N VAL A 35 6.51 8.21 -36.65
CA VAL A 35 5.31 7.82 -37.39
C VAL A 35 4.40 9.03 -37.66
N VAL A 36 4.39 10.00 -36.74
CA VAL A 36 3.67 11.26 -36.87
C VAL A 36 4.65 12.41 -36.63
N PRO A 37 4.84 13.33 -37.58
CA PRO A 37 5.71 14.49 -37.39
C PRO A 37 5.01 15.57 -36.55
N GLY A 38 5.80 16.36 -35.82
CA GLY A 38 5.32 17.50 -35.04
C GLY A 38 5.65 17.40 -33.54
N PRO A 39 5.21 18.38 -32.75
CA PRO A 39 5.36 18.34 -31.31
C PRO A 39 4.50 17.23 -30.70
N PHE A 40 5.00 16.62 -29.64
CA PHE A 40 4.28 15.62 -28.85
C PHE A 40 3.91 16.22 -27.50
N SER A 41 2.77 15.81 -26.96
CA SER A 41 2.33 16.21 -25.62
C SER A 41 2.17 15.02 -24.69
N TRP A 42 2.71 15.15 -23.48
CA TRP A 42 2.33 14.30 -22.35
C TRP A 42 1.22 15.00 -21.59
N ILE A 43 0.00 14.52 -21.75
CA ILE A 43 -1.13 14.98 -20.94
C ILE A 43 -0.98 14.32 -19.58
N SER A 44 -0.85 15.13 -18.54
CA SER A 44 -0.93 14.63 -17.17
C SER A 44 -2.37 14.18 -16.92
N SER A 45 -2.59 12.86 -16.86
CA SER A 45 -3.86 12.38 -16.33
C SER A 45 -3.99 12.86 -14.89
N PRO A 46 -5.13 13.47 -14.51
CA PRO A 46 -5.39 13.70 -13.10
C PRO A 46 -5.25 12.37 -12.36
N PRO A 47 -4.71 12.36 -11.13
CA PRO A 47 -4.74 11.15 -10.32
C PRO A 47 -6.19 10.65 -10.29
N PRO A 48 -6.41 9.33 -10.42
CA PRO A 48 -7.75 8.78 -10.36
C PRO A 48 -8.45 9.30 -9.09
N PRO A 49 -9.75 9.61 -9.15
CA PRO A 49 -10.48 10.04 -7.96
C PRO A 49 -10.26 9.02 -6.85
N PRO A 50 -10.13 9.46 -5.58
CA PRO A 50 -10.02 8.53 -4.46
C PRO A 50 -11.22 7.59 -4.49
N GLY A 51 -10.93 6.32 -4.76
CA GLY A 51 -11.90 5.25 -4.90
C GLY A 51 -11.38 4.01 -4.19
N THR A 52 -12.29 3.14 -3.78
CA THR A 52 -12.01 1.81 -3.22
C THR A 52 -11.38 0.85 -4.22
N ASP A 53 -11.13 1.30 -5.45
CA ASP A 53 -10.68 0.50 -6.58
C ASP A 53 -9.19 0.16 -6.40
N LEU A 54 -8.98 -0.81 -5.51
CA LEU A 54 -7.77 -1.61 -5.52
C LEU A 54 -7.65 -2.29 -6.89
N SER A 55 -6.42 -2.64 -7.27
CA SER A 55 -6.15 -3.30 -8.54
C SER A 55 -5.32 -4.57 -8.33
N GLY A 56 -5.38 -5.50 -9.28
CA GLY A 56 -4.57 -6.71 -9.29
C GLY A 56 -4.89 -7.60 -8.09
N ILE A 57 -3.87 -8.17 -7.44
CA ILE A 57 -4.10 -9.15 -6.35
C ILE A 57 -4.90 -8.58 -5.18
N ALA A 58 -4.80 -7.28 -4.91
CA ALA A 58 -5.59 -6.66 -3.84
C ALA A 58 -7.10 -6.61 -4.18
N GLU A 59 -7.44 -6.49 -5.46
CA GLU A 59 -8.81 -6.56 -5.98
C GLU A 59 -9.29 -8.02 -6.05
N GLU A 60 -8.46 -8.92 -6.59
CA GLU A 60 -8.76 -10.36 -6.72
C GLU A 60 -9.07 -11.01 -5.37
N LEU A 61 -8.39 -10.58 -4.29
CA LEU A 61 -8.62 -11.04 -2.92
C LEU A 61 -9.71 -10.24 -2.18
N GLY A 62 -10.38 -9.29 -2.83
CA GLY A 62 -11.44 -8.50 -2.21
C GLY A 62 -10.97 -7.66 -1.02
N LEU A 63 -9.72 -7.22 -0.99
CA LEU A 63 -9.14 -6.56 0.20
C LEU A 63 -9.82 -5.23 0.55
N GLY A 64 -10.51 -4.61 -0.40
CA GLY A 64 -11.33 -3.42 -0.16
C GLY A 64 -12.53 -3.69 0.76
N VAL A 65 -12.94 -4.95 0.90
CA VAL A 65 -14.01 -5.42 1.79
C VAL A 65 -13.41 -6.10 3.03
N GLU A 66 -12.44 -6.99 2.82
CA GLU A 66 -11.86 -7.81 3.89
C GLU A 66 -11.07 -7.00 4.92
N ILE A 67 -10.33 -5.97 4.50
CA ILE A 67 -9.56 -5.13 5.43
C ILE A 67 -10.51 -4.33 6.35
N PRO A 68 -11.53 -3.61 5.83
CA PRO A 68 -12.52 -2.97 6.69
C PRO A 68 -13.27 -3.96 7.59
N ALA A 69 -13.60 -5.16 7.11
CA ALA A 69 -14.25 -6.19 7.91
C ALA A 69 -13.37 -6.61 9.10
N VAL A 70 -12.06 -6.78 8.89
CA VAL A 70 -11.11 -7.05 9.98
C VAL A 70 -11.03 -5.90 10.97
N LEU A 71 -10.95 -4.65 10.48
CA LEU A 71 -10.90 -3.48 11.36
C LEU A 71 -12.22 -3.26 12.13
N HIS A 72 -13.34 -3.75 11.61
CA HIS A 72 -14.64 -3.68 12.29
C HIS A 72 -14.63 -4.42 13.64
N TYR A 73 -13.85 -5.48 13.80
CA TYR A 73 -13.66 -6.15 15.10
C TYR A 73 -13.01 -5.25 16.17
N PHE A 74 -12.39 -4.15 15.75
CA PHE A 74 -11.74 -3.16 16.59
C PHE A 74 -12.39 -1.78 16.44
N ALA A 75 -13.67 -1.73 16.09
CA ALA A 75 -14.39 -0.48 15.87
C ALA A 75 -14.24 0.46 17.08
N GLY A 76 -13.90 1.72 16.81
CA GLY A 76 -13.63 2.72 17.84
C GLY A 76 -12.22 2.68 18.41
N THR A 77 -11.32 1.82 17.93
CA THR A 77 -9.94 1.68 18.43
C THR A 77 -8.92 1.76 17.31
N TRP A 78 -7.79 2.44 17.54
CA TRP A 78 -6.60 2.35 16.69
C TRP A 78 -5.86 1.04 16.95
N ILE A 79 -5.50 0.28 15.92
CA ILE A 79 -4.71 -0.95 16.12
C ILE A 79 -3.34 -0.86 15.48
N GLU A 80 -2.32 -1.31 16.21
CA GLU A 80 -0.96 -1.45 15.68
C GLU A 80 -0.97 -2.41 14.49
N TYR A 81 -0.15 -2.14 13.47
CA TYR A 81 -0.07 -2.96 12.25
C TYR A 81 0.12 -4.46 12.52
N GLY A 82 0.94 -4.84 13.51
CA GLY A 82 1.09 -6.25 13.86
C GLY A 82 -0.24 -6.88 14.31
N VAL A 83 -1.02 -6.17 15.12
CA VAL A 83 -2.34 -6.62 15.59
C VAL A 83 -3.29 -6.82 14.41
N PHE A 84 -3.32 -5.84 13.50
CA PHE A 84 -4.07 -5.93 12.25
C PHE A 84 -3.65 -7.17 11.41
N GLU A 85 -2.35 -7.31 11.14
CA GLU A 85 -1.83 -8.38 10.27
C GLU A 85 -2.20 -9.76 10.81
N ARG A 86 -2.06 -9.95 12.11
CA ARG A 86 -2.46 -11.20 12.77
C ARG A 86 -3.97 -11.41 12.70
N ALA A 87 -4.78 -10.37 12.92
CA ALA A 87 -6.24 -10.47 12.83
C ALA A 87 -6.67 -10.85 11.40
N TYR A 88 -6.07 -10.24 10.38
CA TYR A 88 -6.29 -10.59 8.99
C TYR A 88 -5.89 -12.05 8.69
N ALA A 89 -4.72 -12.49 9.16
CA ALA A 89 -4.27 -13.87 8.98
C ALA A 89 -5.22 -14.92 9.59
N LEU A 90 -5.90 -14.57 10.70
CA LEU A 90 -6.88 -15.43 11.34
C LEU A 90 -8.25 -15.41 10.66
N ALA A 91 -8.69 -14.23 10.20
CA ALA A 91 -9.98 -14.08 9.53
C ALA A 91 -9.95 -14.71 8.13
N ASN A 92 -8.83 -14.58 7.41
CA ASN A 92 -8.67 -14.97 6.01
C ASN A 92 -7.52 -15.98 5.83
N PRO A 93 -7.58 -17.17 6.43
CA PRO A 93 -6.44 -18.09 6.49
C PRO A 93 -6.02 -18.64 5.11
N LYS A 94 -6.97 -18.78 4.17
CA LYS A 94 -6.68 -19.25 2.81
C LYS A 94 -5.90 -18.19 2.01
N ASP A 95 -6.39 -16.96 2.03
CA ASP A 95 -5.77 -15.84 1.32
C ASP A 95 -4.43 -15.48 1.96
N TRP A 96 -4.34 -15.57 3.28
CA TRP A 96 -3.06 -15.44 3.99
C TRP A 96 -2.05 -16.50 3.55
N ALA A 97 -2.45 -17.76 3.45
CA ALA A 97 -1.57 -18.82 2.97
C ALA A 97 -1.11 -18.56 1.52
N PHE A 98 -2.01 -18.14 0.64
CA PHE A 98 -1.68 -17.73 -0.72
C PHE A 98 -0.67 -16.56 -0.76
N LEU A 99 -0.89 -15.52 0.04
CA LEU A 99 -0.01 -14.36 0.12
C LEU A 99 1.36 -14.71 0.70
N ILE A 100 1.40 -15.60 1.69
CA ILE A 100 2.66 -16.11 2.27
C ILE A 100 3.43 -16.93 1.24
N ASP A 101 2.79 -17.83 0.50
CA ASP A 101 3.44 -18.60 -0.57
C ASP A 101 4.02 -17.66 -1.65
N ARG A 102 3.23 -16.67 -2.06
CA ARG A 102 3.62 -15.73 -3.11
C ARG A 102 4.73 -14.76 -2.71
N TYR A 103 4.61 -14.11 -1.55
CA TYR A 103 5.47 -12.99 -1.16
C TYR A 103 6.45 -13.35 -0.03
N GLY A 104 6.16 -14.39 0.75
CA GLY A 104 6.90 -14.73 1.95
C GLY A 104 6.71 -13.72 3.08
N HIS A 105 7.44 -13.95 4.17
CA HIS A 105 7.43 -13.11 5.36
C HIS A 105 8.82 -13.10 6.02
N THR A 106 9.26 -11.96 6.56
CA THR A 106 10.59 -11.81 7.17
C THR A 106 10.80 -12.71 8.39
N ALA A 107 9.72 -13.05 9.09
CA ALA A 107 9.71 -14.06 10.16
C ALA A 107 10.10 -15.47 9.69
N LEU A 108 9.94 -15.78 8.40
CA LEU A 108 10.25 -17.08 7.80
C LEU A 108 11.65 -17.07 7.17
N ALA A 109 11.96 -16.04 6.38
CA ALA A 109 13.27 -15.85 5.77
C ALA A 109 13.49 -14.38 5.37
N PRO A 110 14.75 -13.89 5.29
CA PRO A 110 15.04 -12.55 4.80
C PRO A 110 14.48 -12.31 3.38
N LYS A 111 13.68 -11.27 3.21
CA LYS A 111 13.05 -10.88 1.94
C LYS A 111 12.96 -9.36 1.85
N ARG A 112 13.12 -8.80 0.64
CA ARG A 112 12.99 -7.36 0.36
C ARG A 112 11.53 -6.89 0.30
N TYR A 113 10.63 -7.77 -0.13
CA TYR A 113 9.20 -7.53 -0.22
C TYR A 113 8.48 -8.73 0.37
N THR A 114 7.49 -8.48 1.22
CA THR A 114 6.76 -9.50 1.98
C THR A 114 5.26 -9.23 1.93
N VAL A 115 4.47 -10.20 2.39
CA VAL A 115 3.04 -9.99 2.61
C VAL A 115 2.77 -8.76 3.50
N SER A 116 3.63 -8.47 4.49
CA SER A 116 3.47 -7.30 5.34
C SER A 116 3.59 -5.98 4.55
N ALA A 117 4.59 -5.90 3.68
CA ALA A 117 4.77 -4.73 2.82
C ALA A 117 3.59 -4.56 1.86
N PHE A 118 3.08 -5.66 1.31
CA PHE A 118 1.90 -5.67 0.46
C PHE A 118 0.65 -5.16 1.18
N LEU A 119 0.32 -5.71 2.36
CA LEU A 119 -0.85 -5.28 3.12
C LEU A 119 -0.74 -3.85 3.62
N ALA A 120 0.44 -3.42 4.07
CA ALA A 120 0.68 -2.02 4.46
C ALA A 120 0.47 -1.05 3.28
N ALA A 121 0.89 -1.43 2.07
CA ALA A 121 0.65 -0.64 0.87
C ALA A 121 -0.85 -0.59 0.52
N THR A 122 -1.57 -1.70 0.63
CA THR A 122 -3.02 -1.77 0.42
C THR A 122 -3.77 -0.89 1.43
N LEU A 123 -3.41 -0.93 2.71
CA LEU A 123 -3.96 -0.03 3.73
C LEU A 123 -3.70 1.44 3.40
N GLY A 124 -2.50 1.78 2.90
CA GLY A 124 -2.20 3.13 2.42
C GLY A 124 -3.06 3.58 1.23
N ASN A 125 -3.40 2.67 0.32
CA ASN A 125 -4.38 2.96 -0.75
C ASN A 125 -5.78 3.23 -0.16
N LEU A 126 -6.21 2.42 0.82
CA LEU A 126 -7.51 2.56 1.47
C LEU A 126 -7.61 3.84 2.33
N ASP A 127 -6.54 4.30 2.96
CA ASP A 127 -6.50 5.60 3.67
C ASP A 127 -6.65 6.77 2.69
N ARG A 128 -5.96 6.73 1.55
CA ARG A 128 -6.15 7.72 0.47
C ARG A 128 -7.57 7.73 -0.07
N ALA A 129 -8.21 6.56 -0.13
CA ALA A 129 -9.60 6.41 -0.54
C ALA A 129 -10.63 6.80 0.55
N GLY A 130 -10.18 7.14 1.77
CA GLY A 130 -11.07 7.51 2.88
C GLY A 130 -11.87 6.34 3.46
N VAL A 131 -11.38 5.10 3.33
CA VAL A 131 -12.03 3.90 3.88
C VAL A 131 -11.52 3.59 5.29
N VAL A 132 -10.23 3.76 5.50
CA VAL A 132 -9.54 3.57 6.78
C VAL A 132 -8.74 4.82 7.10
N LYS A 133 -8.14 4.89 8.29
CA LYS A 133 -7.25 5.97 8.65
C LYS A 133 -5.89 5.47 9.08
N TYR A 134 -4.84 6.13 8.61
CA TYR A 134 -3.47 5.97 9.07
C TYR A 134 -3.15 6.90 10.25
N HIS A 135 -2.39 6.38 11.22
CA HIS A 135 -1.67 7.17 12.23
C HIS A 135 -0.28 6.57 12.48
N SER A 136 0.74 7.40 12.68
CA SER A 136 2.08 6.91 13.06
C SER A 136 2.20 6.85 14.58
N GLY A 137 2.60 5.71 15.13
CA GLY A 137 2.70 5.51 16.57
C GLY A 137 3.94 4.71 16.98
N PRO A 138 4.17 4.52 18.29
CA PRO A 138 5.29 3.72 18.78
C PRO A 138 5.12 2.26 18.36
N ALA A 139 6.19 1.64 17.86
CA ALA A 139 6.21 0.21 17.58
C ALA A 139 6.40 -0.57 18.88
N THR A 140 5.63 -1.64 19.06
CA THR A 140 5.72 -2.44 20.29
C THR A 140 5.87 -3.93 20.00
N GLY A 141 6.15 -4.71 21.05
CA GLY A 141 6.28 -6.16 20.94
C GLY A 141 7.24 -6.61 19.84
N ARG A 142 6.74 -7.46 18.93
CA ARG A 142 7.53 -8.03 17.82
C ARG A 142 8.18 -6.95 16.95
N TRP A 143 7.55 -5.79 16.81
CA TRP A 143 7.98 -4.73 15.90
C TRP A 143 8.75 -3.61 16.59
N SER A 144 9.00 -3.71 17.90
CA SER A 144 9.68 -2.69 18.71
C SER A 144 11.00 -2.20 18.14
N TYR A 145 11.72 -3.04 17.39
CA TYR A 145 12.98 -2.67 16.73
C TYR A 145 12.84 -1.56 15.68
N ASN A 146 11.64 -1.27 15.19
CA ASN A 146 11.39 -0.19 14.22
C ASN A 146 11.29 1.20 14.87
N GLY A 147 11.13 1.30 16.19
CA GLY A 147 10.85 2.55 16.91
C GLY A 147 9.42 3.08 16.69
N THR A 148 9.01 3.24 15.43
CA THR A 148 7.66 3.65 15.02
C THR A 148 7.03 2.64 14.06
N ILE A 149 5.70 2.56 14.06
CA ILE A 149 4.92 1.71 13.17
C ILE A 149 3.58 2.36 12.83
N SER A 150 2.95 1.92 11.75
CA SER A 150 1.61 2.34 11.37
C SER A 150 0.55 1.76 12.31
N TYR A 151 -0.41 2.61 12.70
CA TYR A 151 -1.66 2.26 13.36
C TYR A 151 -2.81 2.56 12.42
N TRP A 152 -3.86 1.75 12.51
CA TRP A 152 -4.98 1.79 11.58
C TRP A 152 -6.31 1.76 12.32
N SER A 153 -7.29 2.52 11.85
CA SER A 153 -8.67 2.47 12.35
C SER A 153 -9.67 2.59 11.21
N LEU A 154 -10.91 2.22 11.47
CA LEU A 154 -12.03 2.69 10.64
C LEU A 154 -12.28 4.18 10.88
N LEU A 155 -13.01 4.79 9.94
CA LEU A 155 -13.60 6.12 10.14
C LEU A 155 -14.99 6.01 10.79
N PRO A 156 -15.41 6.99 11.62
CA PRO A 156 -14.60 8.12 12.09
C PRO A 156 -13.46 7.65 13.00
N ALA A 157 -12.29 8.26 12.84
CA ALA A 157 -11.12 7.88 13.61
C ALA A 157 -11.34 8.22 15.10
N PRO A 158 -11.05 7.29 16.03
CA PRO A 158 -11.24 7.52 17.45
C PRO A 158 -10.12 8.39 18.04
N ASP A 159 -10.27 8.81 19.30
CA ASP A 159 -9.19 9.46 20.02
C ASP A 159 -7.95 8.55 20.07
N TRP A 160 -6.76 9.14 19.89
CA TRP A 160 -5.49 8.40 19.86
C TRP A 160 -5.19 7.62 21.15
N GLU A 161 -5.78 8.05 22.28
CA GLU A 161 -5.67 7.32 23.54
C GLU A 161 -6.41 5.97 23.51
N ASN A 162 -7.41 5.81 22.63
CA ASN A 162 -8.01 4.51 22.39
C ASN A 162 -7.24 3.74 21.31
N ARG A 163 -6.10 3.18 21.70
CA ARG A 163 -5.23 2.37 20.85
C ARG A 163 -4.90 1.02 21.47
N LEU A 164 -4.77 0.02 20.62
CA LEU A 164 -4.30 -1.31 20.97
C LEU A 164 -2.94 -1.54 20.33
N SER A 165 -1.90 -1.52 21.17
CA SER A 165 -0.55 -1.91 20.77
C SER A 165 -0.42 -3.44 20.73
N TRP A 166 0.60 -3.95 20.04
CA TRP A 166 0.95 -5.37 20.14
C TRP A 166 1.23 -5.78 21.58
N ALA A 167 1.99 -4.98 22.32
CA ALA A 167 2.33 -5.28 23.72
C ALA A 167 1.08 -5.42 24.60
N ASP A 168 0.06 -4.60 24.35
CA ASP A 168 -1.19 -4.59 25.13
C ASP A 168 -2.20 -5.64 24.64
N SER A 169 -1.99 -6.23 23.46
CA SER A 169 -2.90 -7.22 22.87
C SER A 169 -2.90 -8.59 23.55
N GLY A 170 -1.99 -8.81 24.52
CA GLY A 170 -1.79 -10.10 25.18
C GLY A 170 -1.28 -11.20 24.25
N GLN A 171 -0.88 -10.85 23.02
CA GLN A 171 -0.36 -11.80 22.04
C GLN A 171 1.11 -12.12 22.30
N PRO A 172 1.52 -13.38 22.08
CA PRO A 172 2.89 -13.77 22.32
C PRO A 172 3.82 -13.09 21.30
N VAL A 173 4.99 -12.65 21.77
CA VAL A 173 5.97 -11.89 20.96
C VAL A 173 6.56 -12.75 19.83
N ASP A 174 6.45 -14.07 19.93
CA ASP A 174 6.99 -15.05 18.99
C ASP A 174 6.05 -15.38 17.82
N TYR A 175 5.01 -14.58 17.55
CA TYR A 175 4.15 -14.78 16.39
C TYR A 175 4.97 -14.98 15.10
N VAL A 176 4.80 -16.15 14.48
CA VAL A 176 5.36 -16.51 13.19
C VAL A 176 4.21 -16.75 12.21
N PRO A 177 4.00 -15.83 11.24
CA PRO A 177 3.10 -16.04 10.10
C PRO A 177 3.28 -17.39 9.41
N GLY A 178 2.18 -18.10 9.17
CA GLY A 178 2.19 -19.34 8.37
C GLY A 178 2.67 -20.59 9.12
N LYS A 179 3.06 -20.48 10.40
CA LYS A 179 3.30 -21.66 11.25
C LYS A 179 1.95 -22.13 11.79
N ALA A 180 1.43 -23.24 11.28
CA ALA A 180 0.24 -23.87 11.88
C ALA A 180 0.52 -24.13 13.37
N LYS A 181 -0.48 -23.92 14.23
CA LYS A 181 -0.45 -24.56 15.56
C LYS A 181 -0.52 -26.06 15.29
N ASN A 182 0.58 -26.76 15.53
CA ASN A 182 0.57 -28.22 15.64
C ASN A 182 -0.43 -28.66 16.70
#